data_AF-A0A7J2YMR9-F1
#
_entry.id   AF-A0A7J2YMR9-F1
#
_cell.length_a   1.000
_cell.length_b   1.000
_cell.length_c   1.000
_cell.angle_alpha   90.00
_cell.angle_beta   90.00
_cell.angle_gamma   90.00
#
_symmetry.space_group_name_H-M   'P 1'
#
loop_
_entity.id
_entity.type
_entity.pdbx_description
1 polymer ?
#
loop_
_entity_poly.entity_id
_entity_poly.type
_entity_poly.pdbx_seq_one_letter_code
_entity_poly.pdbx_strand_id
1 'polypeptide(L)'
;MLLSSKIFYEPVSLLSNMDIDIEELSKFLVKAKINTYAGDTKAMILRDGSKELVFSEGRLFYRDRYFGENPFIGEEMVFHEDKYVWGMNYYGHAISSTHFSLRDLYAFLREALRRVNEK
;
A
#
# COMPACT_ATOMS: atom_id res chain seq x y z
N MET A 1 -3.63 -4.32 16.42
CA MET A 1 -4.39 -3.85 15.25
C MET A 1 -5.09 -5.06 14.64
N LEU A 2 -6.38 -4.96 14.32
CA LEU A 2 -7.06 -5.94 13.48
C LEU A 2 -7.00 -5.44 12.05
N LEU A 3 -6.44 -6.25 11.16
CA LEU A 3 -6.31 -5.96 9.74
C LEU A 3 -6.85 -7.15 8.96
N SER A 4 -7.72 -6.89 8.00
CA SER A 4 -8.17 -7.86 7.02
C SER A 4 -7.85 -7.33 5.63
N SER A 5 -7.41 -8.21 4.74
CA SER A 5 -7.06 -7.87 3.37
C SER A 5 -7.46 -8.97 2.40
N LYS A 6 -7.68 -8.57 1.15
CA LYS A 6 -7.85 -9.47 0.01
C LYS A 6 -7.00 -8.95 -1.13
N ILE A 7 -6.21 -9.85 -1.71
CA ILE A 7 -5.34 -9.54 -2.84
C ILE A 7 -6.07 -9.90 -4.13
N PHE A 8 -5.99 -9.02 -5.11
CA PHE A 8 -6.53 -9.17 -6.45
C PHE A 8 -5.38 -9.12 -7.45
N TYR A 9 -5.31 -10.13 -8.30
CA TYR A 9 -4.38 -10.17 -9.42
C TYR A 9 -5.23 -10.29 -10.67
N GLU A 10 -4.96 -9.47 -11.68
CA GLU A 10 -5.32 -9.89 -13.04
C GLU A 10 -4.28 -10.93 -13.44
N PRO A 11 -4.69 -12.14 -13.89
CA PRO A 11 -3.74 -13.13 -14.36
C PRO A 11 -2.88 -12.50 -15.46
N VAL A 12 -1.56 -12.48 -15.24
CA VAL A 12 -0.57 -12.08 -16.26
C VAL A 12 -0.78 -12.87 -17.56
N SER A 13 -1.37 -14.06 -17.49
CA SER A 13 -1.74 -14.90 -18.62
C SER A 13 -2.96 -14.45 -19.44
N LEU A 14 -3.82 -13.55 -18.95
CA LEU A 14 -4.96 -13.00 -19.72
C LEU A 14 -4.60 -11.71 -20.47
N LEU A 15 -3.44 -11.11 -20.17
CA LEU A 15 -2.87 -9.97 -20.88
C LEU A 15 -1.57 -10.43 -21.52
N SER A 16 -1.67 -11.00 -22.73
CA SER A 16 -0.61 -11.70 -23.47
C SER A 16 0.68 -10.90 -23.79
N ASN A 17 0.91 -9.73 -23.18
CA ASN A 17 2.02 -8.81 -23.44
C ASN A 17 2.51 -8.04 -22.19
N MET A 18 2.27 -8.51 -20.95
CA MET A 18 2.83 -7.85 -19.76
C MET A 18 4.09 -8.55 -19.27
N ASP A 19 5.23 -7.91 -19.51
CA ASP A 19 6.58 -8.32 -19.08
C ASP A 19 6.86 -7.94 -17.61
N ILE A 20 5.95 -8.23 -16.67
CA ILE A 20 6.27 -8.09 -15.25
C ILE A 20 6.20 -9.44 -14.55
N ASP A 21 7.34 -9.87 -14.01
CA ASP A 21 7.38 -11.06 -13.18
C ASP A 21 7.08 -10.73 -11.70
N ILE A 22 6.81 -11.77 -10.91
CA ILE A 22 6.42 -11.65 -9.51
C ILE A 22 7.55 -11.06 -8.65
N GLU A 23 8.81 -11.30 -9.02
CA GLU A 23 9.97 -10.81 -8.28
C GLU A 23 10.14 -9.29 -8.50
N GLU A 24 10.01 -8.82 -9.73
CA GLU A 24 9.99 -7.40 -10.07
C GLU A 24 8.85 -6.67 -9.35
N LEU A 25 7.62 -7.20 -9.41
CA LEU A 25 6.48 -6.63 -8.70
C LEU A 25 6.69 -6.59 -7.19
N SER A 26 7.25 -7.66 -6.61
CA SER A 26 7.52 -7.73 -5.17
C SER A 26 8.55 -6.69 -4.73
N LYS A 27 9.64 -6.53 -5.50
CA LYS A 27 10.67 -5.51 -5.26
C LYS A 27 10.10 -4.10 -5.35
N PHE A 28 9.32 -3.84 -6.41
CA PHE A 28 8.63 -2.58 -6.58
C PHE A 28 7.69 -2.25 -5.41
N LEU A 29 6.88 -3.21 -4.95
CA LEU A 29 5.98 -3.00 -3.82
C LEU A 29 6.71 -2.68 -2.52
N VAL A 30 7.85 -3.32 -2.24
CA VAL A 30 8.69 -3.01 -1.07
C VAL A 30 9.16 -1.55 -1.15
N LYS A 31 9.75 -1.14 -2.28
CA LYS A 31 10.19 0.24 -2.49
C LYS A 31 9.04 1.23 -2.37
N ALA A 32 7.90 0.94 -3.00
CA ALA A 32 6.74 1.82 -2.98
C ALA A 32 6.23 2.06 -1.56
N LYS A 33 6.09 1.01 -0.75
CA LYS A 33 5.63 1.11 0.65
C LYS A 33 6.61 1.87 1.54
N ILE A 34 7.92 1.65 1.35
CA ILE A 34 8.98 2.38 2.06
C ILE A 34 8.97 3.87 1.71
N ASN A 35 8.79 4.21 0.43
CA ASN A 35 8.77 5.60 -0.04
C ASN A 35 7.40 6.30 0.16
N THR A 36 6.41 5.60 0.72
CA THR A 36 5.07 6.15 0.99
C THR A 36 4.73 6.04 2.48
N TYR A 37 3.76 5.19 2.85
CA TYR A 37 3.21 5.14 4.20
C TYR A 37 4.28 4.83 5.25
N ALA A 38 5.15 3.85 5.01
CA ALA A 38 6.21 3.50 5.96
C ALA A 38 7.31 4.58 6.05
N GLY A 39 7.48 5.38 5.00
CA GLY A 39 8.38 6.53 4.95
C GLY A 39 7.86 7.76 5.69
N ASP A 40 6.62 7.72 6.21
CA ASP A 40 5.93 8.90 6.77
C ASP A 40 5.73 10.01 5.72
N THR A 41 5.64 9.61 4.44
CA THR A 41 5.34 10.54 3.33
C THR A 41 3.97 11.16 3.55
N LYS A 42 3.89 12.48 3.36
CA LYS A 42 2.62 13.22 3.52
C LYS A 42 1.64 12.86 2.40
N ALA A 43 0.53 12.25 2.76
CA ALA A 43 -0.54 11.94 1.82
C ALA A 43 -1.22 13.21 1.27
N MET A 44 -1.60 13.17 0.00
CA MET A 44 -2.49 14.16 -0.61
C MET A 44 -3.92 13.90 -0.15
N ILE A 45 -4.66 14.97 0.20
CA ILE A 45 -6.10 14.86 0.47
C ILE A 45 -6.85 15.16 -0.82
N LEU A 46 -7.61 14.17 -1.30
CA LEU A 46 -8.42 14.31 -2.51
C LEU A 46 -9.78 14.95 -2.20
N ARG A 47 -10.52 15.28 -3.27
CA ARG A 47 -11.81 15.99 -3.18
C ARG A 47 -12.86 15.25 -2.35
N ASP A 48 -12.83 13.92 -2.34
CA ASP A 48 -13.76 13.10 -1.56
C ASP A 48 -13.27 12.82 -0.13
N GLY A 49 -12.15 13.42 0.29
CA GLY A 49 -11.60 13.29 1.63
C GLY A 49 -10.68 12.07 1.81
N SER A 50 -10.48 11.24 0.77
CA SER A 50 -9.48 10.17 0.84
C SER A 50 -8.06 10.74 0.93
N LYS A 51 -7.19 10.03 1.63
CA LYS A 51 -5.75 10.23 1.61
C LYS A 51 -5.15 9.38 0.49
N GLU A 52 -4.28 9.97 -0.32
CA GLU A 52 -3.60 9.31 -1.43
C GLU A 52 -2.08 9.44 -1.30
N LEU A 53 -1.40 8.32 -1.47
CA LEU A 53 0.04 8.20 -1.57
C LEU A 53 0.38 7.55 -2.91
N VAL A 54 1.34 8.11 -3.63
CA VAL A 54 1.76 7.60 -4.93
C VAL A 54 3.27 7.40 -4.97
N PHE A 55 3.70 6.42 -5.76
CA PHE A 55 5.12 6.17 -6.03
C PHE A 55 5.28 5.67 -7.47
N SER A 56 6.41 5.97 -8.10
CA SER A 56 6.68 5.53 -9.48
C SER A 56 8.15 5.19 -9.63
N GLU A 57 8.43 4.09 -10.33
CA GLU A 57 9.78 3.67 -10.67
C GLU A 57 9.74 2.92 -12.00
N GLY A 58 10.52 3.38 -12.98
CA GLY A 58 10.50 2.80 -14.33
C GLY A 58 9.11 2.86 -14.96
N ARG A 59 8.58 1.70 -15.37
CA ARG A 59 7.26 1.56 -16.00
C ARG A 59 6.12 1.36 -14.99
N LEU A 60 6.44 1.29 -13.70
CA LEU A 60 5.49 0.96 -12.66
C LEU A 60 5.03 2.19 -11.89
N PHE A 61 3.72 2.24 -11.64
CA PHE A 61 3.06 3.27 -10.86
C PHE A 61 2.27 2.61 -9.73
N TYR A 62 2.51 3.05 -8.50
CA TYR A 62 1.83 2.61 -7.28
C TYR A 62 0.91 3.72 -6.78
N ARG A 63 -0.30 3.34 -6.36
CA ARG A 63 -1.25 4.20 -5.67
C ARG A 63 -1.79 3.48 -4.44
N ASP A 64 -1.68 4.13 -3.30
CA ASP A 64 -2.34 3.76 -2.05
C ASP A 64 -3.36 4.83 -1.69
N ARG A 65 -4.61 4.44 -1.55
CA ARG A 65 -5.73 5.34 -1.29
C ARG A 65 -6.57 4.82 -0.15
N TYR A 66 -6.81 5.66 0.86
CA TYR A 66 -7.53 5.24 2.06
C TYR A 66 -8.36 6.34 2.71
N PHE A 67 -9.34 5.91 3.49
CA PHE A 67 -10.21 6.73 4.31
C PHE A 67 -10.02 6.41 5.80
N GLY A 68 -10.22 7.43 6.63
CA GLY A 68 -10.16 7.30 8.07
C GLY A 68 -8.73 7.21 8.62
N GLU A 69 -8.66 6.89 9.90
CA GLU A 69 -7.42 6.65 10.64
C GLU A 69 -7.62 5.47 11.58
N ASN A 70 -8.74 5.46 12.31
CA ASN A 70 -9.17 4.35 13.14
C ASN A 70 -10.69 4.45 13.41
N PRO A 71 -11.56 3.65 12.77
CA PRO A 71 -11.25 2.62 11.76
C PRO A 71 -10.75 3.22 10.45
N PHE A 72 -10.17 2.37 9.60
CA PHE A 72 -9.69 2.72 8.27
C PHE A 72 -10.09 1.67 7.23
N ILE A 73 -10.20 2.11 5.98
CA ILE A 73 -10.36 1.28 4.79
C ILE A 73 -9.53 1.88 3.67
N GLY A 74 -8.89 1.04 2.86
CA GLY A 74 -8.09 1.50 1.74
C GLY A 74 -7.78 0.40 0.75
N GLU A 75 -7.13 0.81 -0.31
CA GLU A 75 -6.70 -0.03 -1.41
C GLU A 75 -5.31 0.39 -1.89
N GLU A 76 -4.56 -0.59 -2.35
CA GLU A 76 -3.31 -0.37 -3.06
C GLU A 76 -3.47 -0.93 -4.47
N MET A 77 -2.92 -0.22 -5.45
CA MET A 77 -2.95 -0.60 -6.86
C MET A 77 -1.58 -0.38 -7.48
N VAL A 78 -1.19 -1.27 -8.39
CA VAL A 78 -0.03 -1.12 -9.25
C VAL A 78 -0.46 -1.16 -10.70
N PHE A 79 0.15 -0.28 -11.49
CA PHE A 79 -0.04 -0.15 -12.91
C PHE A 79 1.31 -0.28 -13.63
N HIS A 80 1.35 -0.97 -14.77
CA HIS A 80 2.49 -1.03 -15.67
C HIS A 80 2.08 -0.35 -16.99
N GLU A 81 2.73 0.75 -17.36
CA GLU A 81 2.36 1.55 -18.54
C GLU A 81 0.86 1.84 -18.60
N ASP A 82 0.32 2.39 -17.50
CA ASP A 82 -1.09 2.73 -17.30
C ASP A 82 -2.09 1.55 -17.30
N LYS A 83 -1.62 0.31 -17.40
CA LYS A 83 -2.46 -0.89 -17.29
C LYS A 83 -2.42 -1.43 -15.87
N TYR A 84 -3.58 -1.71 -15.28
CA TYR A 84 -3.67 -2.35 -13.96
C TYR A 84 -3.04 -3.74 -13.98
N VAL A 85 -2.21 -4.04 -12.98
CA VAL A 85 -1.49 -5.34 -12.89
C VAL A 85 -1.71 -6.04 -11.54
N TRP A 86 -1.97 -5.27 -10.49
CA TRP A 86 -2.07 -5.77 -9.13
C TRP A 86 -2.87 -4.83 -8.25
N GLY A 87 -3.57 -5.40 -7.28
CA GLY A 87 -4.15 -4.61 -6.22
C GLY A 87 -4.43 -5.41 -4.95
N MET A 88 -4.58 -4.70 -3.85
CA MET A 88 -5.11 -5.28 -2.61
C MET A 88 -6.03 -4.28 -1.92
N ASN A 89 -7.04 -4.81 -1.26
CA ASN A 89 -7.84 -4.03 -0.32
C ASN A 89 -7.39 -4.34 1.10
N TYR A 90 -7.53 -3.35 1.97
CA TYR A 90 -7.28 -3.50 3.39
C TYR A 90 -8.28 -2.69 4.22
N TYR A 91 -8.68 -3.23 5.35
CA TYR A 91 -9.49 -2.50 6.33
C TYR A 91 -9.16 -2.97 7.74
N GLY A 92 -9.34 -2.07 8.71
CA GLY A 92 -8.93 -2.38 10.06
C GLY A 92 -9.23 -1.30 11.08
N HIS A 93 -8.88 -1.62 12.31
CA HIS A 93 -8.90 -0.69 13.43
C HIS A 93 -7.89 -1.11 14.50
N ALA A 94 -7.44 -0.16 15.30
CA ALA A 94 -6.71 -0.41 16.52
C ALA A 94 -7.68 -1.01 17.57
N ILE A 95 -7.32 -2.17 18.10
CA ILE A 95 -7.99 -2.72 19.28
C ILE A 95 -7.61 -1.83 20.45
N SER A 96 -8.61 -1.36 21.20
CA SER A 96 -8.43 -0.51 22.38
C SER A 96 -7.36 -1.08 23.32
N SER A 97 -6.38 -0.26 23.66
CA SER A 97 -5.43 -0.55 24.73
C SER A 97 -5.30 0.68 25.63
N THR A 98 -5.24 0.47 26.92
CA THR A 98 -4.96 1.51 27.93
C THR A 98 -3.48 1.89 27.97
N HIS A 99 -2.62 1.25 27.16
CA HIS A 99 -1.17 1.24 27.35
C HIS A 99 -0.38 1.98 26.27
N PHE A 100 -1.00 2.34 25.14
CA PHE A 100 -0.31 3.08 24.08
C PHE A 100 -1.28 3.97 23.30
N SER A 101 -0.78 5.11 22.83
CA SER A 101 -1.57 5.99 21.96
C SER A 101 -1.62 5.45 20.53
N LEU A 102 -2.62 5.89 19.74
CA LEU A 102 -2.67 5.59 18.30
C LEU A 102 -1.41 6.09 17.58
N ARG A 103 -0.85 7.22 18.03
CA ARG A 103 0.39 7.77 17.49
C ARG A 103 1.55 6.78 17.66
N ASP A 104 1.70 6.21 18.85
CA ASP A 104 2.78 5.25 19.14
C ASP A 104 2.58 3.96 18.34
N LEU A 105 1.34 3.48 18.23
CA LEU A 105 0.99 2.31 17.43
C LEU A 105 1.36 2.51 15.95
N TYR A 106 0.98 3.65 15.36
CA TYR A 106 1.28 3.93 13.95
C TYR A 106 2.75 4.21 13.70
N ALA A 107 3.46 4.83 14.65
CA ALA A 107 4.91 5.00 14.57
C ALA A 107 5.63 3.64 14.59
N PHE A 108 5.24 2.74 15.50
CA PHE A 108 5.74 1.36 15.54
C PHE A 108 5.45 0.62 14.23
N LEU A 109 4.21 0.71 13.72
CA LEU A 109 3.82 0.06 12.47
C LEU A 109 4.67 0.56 11.28
N ARG A 110 4.85 1.87 11.12
CA ARG A 110 5.69 2.44 10.05
C ARG A 110 7.12 1.95 10.15
N GLU A 111 7.68 1.93 11.36
CA GLU A 111 9.05 1.44 11.59
C GLU A 111 9.19 -0.05 11.26
N ALA A 112 8.20 -0.88 11.62
CA ALA A 112 8.20 -2.30 11.26
C ALA A 112 8.15 -2.51 9.75
N LEU A 113 7.28 -1.77 9.05
CA LEU A 113 7.13 -1.85 7.59
C LEU A 113 8.39 -1.36 6.85
N ARG A 114 9.12 -0.38 7.39
CA ARG A 114 10.36 0.13 6.81
C ARG A 114 11.50 -0.89 6.78
N ARG A 115 11.44 -1.90 7.65
CA ARG A 115 12.47 -2.96 7.76
C ARG A 115 12.24 -4.14 6.81
N VAL A 116 11.17 -4.10 6.02
CA VAL A 116 10.92 -5.10 4.98
C VAL A 116 11.97 -4.90 3.88
N ASN A 117 12.74 -5.94 3.58
CA ASN A 117 13.73 -5.92 2.52
C ASN A 117 13.22 -6.69 1.29
N GLU A 118 13.73 -6.29 0.13
CA GLU A 118 13.67 -7.12 -1.08
C GLU A 118 14.36 -8.46 -0.77
N LYS A 119 13.73 -9.58 -1.12
CA LYS A 119 14.37 -10.90 -1.03
C LYS A 119 15.26 -11.15 -2.24
#